data_AF-A0AAY5EYS0-F1
#
_entry.id   AF-A0AAY5EYS0-F1
#
_cell.length_a   1.000
_cell.length_b   1.000
_cell.length_c   1.000
_cell.angle_alpha   90.00
_cell.angle_beta   90.00
_cell.angle_gamma   90.00
#
_symmetry.space_group_name_H-M   'P 1'
#
loop_
_entity.id
_entity.type
_entity.pdbx_description
1 polymer ?
#
loop_
_entity_poly.entity_id
_entity_poly.type
_entity_poly.pdbx_seq_one_letter_code
_entity_poly.pdbx_strand_id
1 'polypeptide(L)'
;MAADMDSTPKKLQLQSEVGLVGGVSLIAGVMIGSGIFMSPQTVLLNVDSPGASLLIWACCGVLSMLASLSYAELGTVICESGGEYIYIMRTSGNLMAFIFAFTSVIVVRPTSLTGVALSFAQNAVVPFYDCPPPVLVVKSVAAVGILLLTIVNCLNVRCSMAIMVFSMVAKVLALGIIVIGGVILLVQGNTANFQNTFEGTNTSISAIGIALYQCLWSYDGWNNLNYVTEELKQPQVMNIDSCHTKHFGDDEDNK
;
A
#
# COMPACT_ATOMS: atom_id res chain seq x y z
N MET A 1 -3.25 -2.04 59.07
CA MET A 1 -3.58 -0.84 58.27
C MET A 1 -3.05 -1.13 56.87
N ALA A 2 -3.87 -1.82 56.07
CA ALA A 2 -3.55 -2.17 54.70
C ALA A 2 -3.99 -0.99 53.82
N ALA A 3 -3.08 -0.46 53.01
CA ALA A 3 -3.38 0.53 51.98
C ALA A 3 -2.99 -0.08 50.63
N ASP A 4 -3.93 -0.01 49.70
CA ASP A 4 -4.02 -0.67 48.41
C ASP A 4 -2.76 -0.59 47.54
N MET A 5 -2.41 -1.75 46.97
CA MET A 5 -1.73 -1.87 45.69
C MET A 5 -2.80 -2.13 44.61
N ASP A 6 -3.46 -1.08 44.13
CA ASP A 6 -4.16 -1.13 42.84
C ASP A 6 -3.30 -0.43 41.79
N SER A 7 -2.44 -1.22 41.15
CA SER A 7 -1.76 -0.82 39.91
C SER A 7 -2.26 -1.71 38.79
N THR A 8 -3.55 -1.59 38.47
CA THR A 8 -4.07 -2.05 37.17
C THR A 8 -3.32 -1.29 36.07
N PRO A 9 -2.65 -1.98 35.12
CA PRO A 9 -1.94 -1.29 34.05
C PRO A 9 -2.97 -0.56 33.20
N LYS A 10 -2.92 0.78 33.22
CA LYS A 10 -3.69 1.64 32.32
C LYS A 10 -3.43 1.15 30.89
N LYS A 11 -4.44 0.53 30.25
CA LYS A 11 -4.39 0.19 28.82
C LYS A 11 -4.04 1.48 28.08
N LEU A 12 -2.90 1.50 27.39
CA LEU A 12 -2.52 2.57 26.48
C LEU A 12 -3.59 2.64 25.39
N GLN A 13 -4.54 3.57 25.53
CA GLN A 13 -5.53 3.85 24.49
C GLN A 13 -4.94 4.88 23.54
N LEU A 14 -4.93 4.55 22.24
CA LEU A 14 -4.54 5.48 21.19
C LEU A 14 -5.56 6.63 21.12
N GLN A 15 -5.08 7.87 21.00
CA GLN A 15 -5.96 9.02 20.89
C GLN A 15 -6.48 9.11 19.45
N SER A 16 -7.80 9.21 19.32
CA SER A 16 -8.47 9.35 18.02
C SER A 16 -8.25 10.75 17.48
N GLU A 17 -7.19 10.95 16.69
CA GLU A 17 -6.81 12.25 16.11
C GLU A 17 -7.07 12.38 14.60
N VAL A 18 -7.20 11.25 13.90
CA VAL A 18 -7.29 11.20 12.43
C VAL A 18 -8.73 11.38 11.96
N GLY A 19 -9.08 12.58 11.49
CA GLY A 19 -10.39 12.84 10.85
C GLY A 19 -10.48 12.33 9.40
N LEU A 20 -11.65 12.50 8.75
CA LEU A 20 -11.92 12.04 7.37
C LEU A 20 -10.84 12.49 6.36
N VAL A 21 -10.46 13.76 6.40
CA VAL A 21 -9.42 14.31 5.50
C VAL A 21 -8.06 13.67 5.77
N GLY A 22 -7.75 13.42 7.04
CA GLY A 22 -6.53 12.72 7.45
C GLY A 22 -6.51 11.27 6.95
N GLY A 23 -7.63 10.54 7.10
CA GLY A 23 -7.76 9.16 6.63
C GLY A 23 -7.66 9.03 5.11
N VAL A 24 -8.34 9.91 4.36
CA VAL A 24 -8.23 9.95 2.89
C VAL A 24 -6.80 10.29 2.45
N SER A 25 -6.17 11.26 3.11
CA SER A 25 -4.77 11.64 2.80
C SER A 25 -3.79 10.51 3.13
N LEU A 26 -4.03 9.75 4.20
CA LEU A 26 -3.23 8.58 4.58
C LEU A 26 -3.36 7.47 3.51
N ILE A 27 -4.59 7.12 3.11
CA ILE A 27 -4.81 6.12 2.06
C ILE A 27 -4.17 6.57 0.74
N ALA A 28 -4.43 7.81 0.32
CA ALA A 28 -3.89 8.35 -0.94
C ALA A 28 -2.35 8.39 -0.91
N GLY A 29 -1.75 8.79 0.22
CA GLY A 29 -0.31 8.86 0.39
C GLY A 29 0.38 7.49 0.36
N VAL A 30 -0.29 6.43 0.81
CA VAL A 30 0.27 5.07 0.78
C VAL A 30 0.00 4.36 -0.54
N MET A 31 -1.19 4.50 -1.13
CA MET A 31 -1.53 3.87 -2.41
C MET A 31 -0.79 4.49 -3.60
N ILE A 32 -0.52 5.81 -3.57
CA ILE A 32 0.29 6.46 -4.62
C ILE A 32 1.76 6.13 -4.39
N GLY A 33 2.12 4.91 -4.79
CA GLY A 33 3.45 4.34 -4.63
C GLY A 33 4.38 4.58 -5.82
N SER A 34 5.57 3.99 -5.75
CA SER A 34 6.49 3.91 -6.89
C SER A 34 6.00 2.96 -8.00
N GLY A 35 4.96 2.16 -7.72
CA GLY A 35 4.46 1.14 -8.65
C GLY A 35 4.04 1.70 -10.00
N ILE A 36 3.38 2.86 -10.01
CA ILE A 36 2.93 3.51 -11.25
C ILE A 36 4.08 3.90 -12.20
N PHE A 37 5.31 4.05 -11.71
CA PHE A 37 6.46 4.36 -12.56
C PHE A 37 7.12 3.10 -13.15
N MET A 38 6.80 1.92 -12.63
CA MET A 38 7.45 0.64 -13.01
C MET A 38 6.48 -0.32 -13.70
N SER A 39 5.26 -0.46 -13.16
CA SER A 39 4.27 -1.42 -13.64
C SER A 39 3.80 -1.17 -15.07
N PRO A 40 3.63 0.07 -15.58
CA PRO A 40 3.14 0.27 -16.95
C PRO A 40 4.00 -0.40 -18.01
N GLN A 41 5.33 -0.36 -17.87
CA GLN A 41 6.24 -1.03 -18.79
C GLN A 41 6.03 -2.55 -18.77
N THR A 42 5.91 -3.14 -17.58
CA THR A 42 5.74 -4.59 -17.45
C THR A 42 4.36 -5.04 -17.95
N VAL A 43 3.30 -4.30 -17.65
CA VAL A 43 1.94 -4.58 -18.13
C VAL A 43 1.91 -4.53 -19.66
N LEU A 44 2.49 -3.49 -20.27
CA LEU A 44 2.48 -3.32 -21.72
C LEU A 44 3.31 -4.41 -22.44
N LEU A 45 4.51 -4.74 -21.93
CA LEU A 45 5.39 -5.76 -22.53
C LEU A 45 4.85 -7.19 -22.43
N ASN A 46 3.93 -7.47 -21.49
CA ASN A 46 3.32 -8.80 -21.41
C ASN A 46 2.08 -8.91 -22.29
N VAL A 47 1.31 -7.83 -22.41
CA VAL A 47 0.00 -7.83 -23.07
C VAL A 47 0.10 -7.39 -24.54
N ASP A 48 1.22 -6.75 -24.92
CA ASP A 48 1.59 -6.33 -26.28
C ASP A 48 0.61 -5.37 -26.97
N SER A 49 -0.29 -4.74 -26.19
CA SER A 49 -1.40 -3.95 -26.71
C SER A 49 -1.76 -2.82 -25.74
N PRO A 50 -1.73 -1.54 -26.18
CA PRO A 50 -2.04 -0.41 -25.31
C PRO A 50 -3.49 -0.45 -24.80
N GLY A 51 -4.45 -0.90 -25.62
CA GLY A 51 -5.86 -0.92 -25.28
C GLY A 51 -6.16 -1.97 -24.22
N ALA A 52 -5.58 -3.16 -24.37
CA ALA A 52 -5.69 -4.22 -23.39
C ALA A 52 -4.95 -3.86 -22.07
N SER A 53 -3.83 -3.14 -22.14
CA SER A 53 -3.14 -2.64 -20.95
C SER A 53 -4.03 -1.68 -20.13
N LEU A 54 -4.74 -0.75 -20.78
CA LEU A 54 -5.66 0.18 -20.12
C LEU A 54 -6.85 -0.54 -19.50
N LEU A 55 -7.39 -1.57 -20.16
CA LEU A 55 -8.45 -2.41 -19.59
C LEU A 55 -7.97 -3.13 -18.31
N ILE A 56 -6.75 -3.68 -18.31
CA ILE A 56 -6.17 -4.33 -17.13
C ILE A 56 -6.02 -3.31 -15.97
N TRP A 57 -5.59 -2.09 -16.25
CA TRP A 57 -5.52 -1.02 -15.25
C TRP A 57 -6.89 -0.68 -14.66
N ALA A 58 -7.93 -0.57 -15.50
CA ALA A 58 -9.30 -0.34 -15.05
C ALA A 58 -9.83 -1.50 -14.22
N CYS A 59 -9.64 -2.74 -14.66
CA CYS A 59 -10.04 -3.94 -13.94
C CYS A 59 -9.38 -4.04 -12.56
N CYS A 60 -8.07 -3.81 -12.47
CA CYS A 60 -7.37 -3.80 -11.18
C CYS A 60 -7.87 -2.70 -10.24
N GLY A 61 -8.17 -1.51 -10.76
CA GLY A 61 -8.77 -0.43 -9.97
C GLY A 61 -10.12 -0.82 -9.37
N VAL A 62 -11.00 -1.46 -10.16
CA VAL A 62 -12.28 -1.99 -9.66
C VAL A 62 -12.08 -3.09 -8.62
N LEU A 63 -11.16 -4.03 -8.87
CA LEU A 63 -10.85 -5.10 -7.91
C LEU A 63 -10.32 -4.55 -6.59
N SER A 64 -9.41 -3.59 -6.62
CA SER A 64 -8.88 -2.92 -5.43
C SER A 64 -9.96 -2.13 -4.67
N MET A 65 -10.88 -1.48 -5.38
CA MET A 65 -12.03 -0.80 -4.76
C MET A 65 -12.94 -1.79 -4.02
N LEU A 66 -13.30 -2.91 -4.66
CA LEU A 66 -14.12 -3.95 -4.04
C LEU A 66 -13.42 -4.56 -2.82
N ALA A 67 -12.12 -4.87 -2.92
CA ALA A 67 -11.33 -5.36 -1.80
C ALA A 67 -11.29 -4.38 -0.63
N SER A 68 -11.09 -3.09 -0.91
CA SER A 68 -11.07 -2.02 0.10
C SER A 68 -12.42 -1.90 0.82
N LEU A 69 -13.55 -1.99 0.08
CA LEU A 69 -14.89 -1.95 0.67
C LEU A 69 -15.14 -3.14 1.60
N SER A 70 -14.80 -4.37 1.19
CA SER A 70 -14.92 -5.54 2.05
C SER A 70 -14.06 -5.42 3.31
N TYR A 71 -12.87 -4.81 3.19
CA TYR A 71 -12.01 -4.55 4.33
C TYR A 71 -12.51 -3.43 5.23
N ALA A 72 -13.17 -2.41 4.67
CA ALA A 72 -13.79 -1.34 5.43
C ALA A 72 -14.92 -1.91 6.30
N GLU A 73 -15.78 -2.78 5.75
CA GLU A 73 -16.80 -3.48 6.55
C GLU A 73 -16.17 -4.27 7.69
N LEU A 74 -15.11 -5.04 7.41
CA LEU A 74 -14.43 -5.83 8.43
C LEU A 74 -13.80 -4.96 9.54
N GLY A 75 -13.25 -3.79 9.18
CA GLY A 75 -12.70 -2.82 10.14
C GLY A 75 -13.76 -2.11 10.99
N THR A 76 -15.00 -2.04 10.51
CA THR A 76 -16.14 -1.56 11.34
C THR A 76 -16.71 -2.64 12.25
N VAL A 77 -16.54 -3.92 11.92
CA VAL A 77 -16.99 -5.04 12.77
C VAL A 77 -15.96 -5.38 13.85
N ILE A 78 -14.67 -5.31 13.50
CA ILE A 78 -13.55 -5.62 14.40
C ILE A 78 -12.72 -4.34 14.58
N CYS A 79 -13.12 -3.50 15.52
CA CYS A 79 -12.48 -2.22 15.85
C CYS A 79 -11.25 -2.39 16.76
N GLU A 80 -10.33 -3.26 16.37
CA GLU A 80 -9.05 -3.47 17.04
C GLU A 80 -7.93 -3.13 16.05
N SER A 81 -6.88 -2.45 16.51
CA SER A 81 -5.71 -2.16 15.67
C SER A 81 -4.92 -3.43 15.35
N GLY A 82 -4.51 -3.58 14.09
CA GLY A 82 -3.65 -4.69 13.64
C GLY A 82 -4.04 -5.29 12.29
N GLY A 83 -5.11 -4.79 11.65
CA GLY A 83 -5.50 -5.14 10.29
C GLY A 83 -5.75 -6.64 10.11
N GLU A 84 -5.20 -7.22 9.04
CA GLU A 84 -5.38 -8.62 8.67
C GLU A 84 -5.05 -9.60 9.79
N TYR A 85 -4.03 -9.30 10.59
CA TYR A 85 -3.59 -10.21 11.66
C TYR A 85 -4.71 -10.45 12.67
N ILE A 86 -5.36 -9.38 13.13
CA ILE A 86 -6.45 -9.46 14.10
C ILE A 86 -7.68 -10.11 13.47
N TYR A 87 -7.97 -9.80 12.20
CA TYR A 87 -9.08 -10.41 11.49
C TYR A 87 -8.93 -11.93 11.41
N ILE A 88 -7.76 -12.42 10.99
CA ILE A 88 -7.45 -13.85 10.91
C ILE A 88 -7.45 -14.48 12.30
N MET A 89 -6.92 -13.78 13.32
CA MET A 89 -6.93 -14.26 14.70
C MET A 89 -8.36 -14.49 15.21
N ARG A 90 -9.28 -13.58 14.88
CA ARG A 90 -10.68 -13.66 15.33
C ARG A 90 -11.50 -14.70 14.57
N THR A 91 -11.23 -14.91 13.28
CA THR A 91 -11.99 -15.86 12.44
C THR A 91 -11.42 -17.28 12.44
N SER A 92 -10.11 -17.41 12.49
CA SER A 92 -9.38 -18.67 12.21
C SER A 92 -8.45 -19.10 13.34
N GLY A 93 -8.38 -18.32 14.42
CA GLY A 93 -7.62 -18.64 15.63
C GLY A 93 -6.13 -18.34 15.54
N ASN A 94 -5.43 -18.61 16.65
CA ASN A 94 -4.05 -18.16 16.87
C ASN A 94 -3.03 -18.77 15.90
N LEU A 95 -3.21 -20.03 15.49
CA LEU A 95 -2.27 -20.70 14.58
C LEU A 95 -2.23 -20.05 13.20
N MET A 96 -3.40 -19.75 12.62
CA MET A 96 -3.49 -19.12 11.30
C MET A 96 -2.99 -17.68 11.33
N ALA A 97 -3.29 -16.95 12.41
CA ALA A 97 -2.76 -15.61 12.63
C ALA A 97 -1.23 -15.61 12.75
N PHE A 98 -0.65 -16.60 13.42
CA PHE A 98 0.80 -16.77 13.50
C PHE A 98 1.43 -17.05 12.13
N ILE A 99 0.86 -17.97 11.33
CA ILE A 99 1.36 -18.27 9.98
C ILE A 99 1.32 -17.03 9.08
N PHE A 100 0.23 -16.26 9.18
CA PHE A 100 0.10 -14.99 8.45
C PHE A 100 1.17 -13.99 8.87
N ALA A 101 1.36 -13.76 10.18
CA ALA A 101 2.37 -12.84 10.69
C ALA A 101 3.80 -13.29 10.29
N PHE A 102 4.09 -14.58 10.43
CA PHE A 102 5.37 -15.17 10.05
C PHE A 102 5.67 -14.97 8.56
N THR A 103 4.73 -15.31 7.69
CA THR A 103 4.89 -15.14 6.24
C THR A 103 5.01 -13.67 5.86
N SER A 104 4.24 -12.80 6.52
CA SER A 104 4.28 -11.36 6.26
C SER A 104 5.63 -10.75 6.62
N VAL A 105 6.20 -11.10 7.77
CA VAL A 105 7.47 -10.55 8.26
C VAL A 105 8.68 -11.14 7.52
N ILE A 106 8.67 -12.44 7.24
CA ILE A 106 9.83 -13.12 6.63
C ILE A 106 9.83 -13.02 5.10
N VAL A 107 8.66 -13.06 4.46
CA VAL A 107 8.55 -13.14 3.00
C VAL A 107 8.03 -11.85 2.40
N VAL A 108 6.83 -11.41 2.79
CA VAL A 108 6.13 -10.33 2.08
C VAL A 108 6.84 -8.98 2.23
N ARG A 109 7.11 -8.54 3.47
CA ARG A 109 7.72 -7.23 3.74
C ARG A 109 9.13 -7.12 3.14
N PRO A 110 10.06 -8.09 3.32
CA PRO A 110 11.40 -8.00 2.76
C PRO A 110 11.40 -8.06 1.22
N THR A 111 10.51 -8.86 0.62
CA THR A 111 10.40 -8.96 -0.85
C THR A 111 9.92 -7.64 -1.45
N SER A 112 8.90 -7.02 -0.85
CA SER A 112 8.40 -5.71 -1.32
C SER A 112 9.49 -4.63 -1.23
N LEU A 113 10.19 -4.55 -0.09
CA LEU A 113 11.32 -3.62 0.10
C LEU A 113 12.43 -3.85 -0.94
N THR A 114 12.79 -5.11 -1.19
CA THR A 114 13.81 -5.48 -2.18
C THR A 114 13.39 -5.11 -3.60
N GLY A 115 12.12 -5.33 -3.96
CA GLY A 115 11.57 -4.97 -5.28
C GLY A 115 11.64 -3.47 -5.54
N VAL A 116 11.25 -2.66 -4.55
CA VAL A 116 11.36 -1.19 -4.65
C VAL A 116 12.82 -0.74 -4.73
N ALA A 117 13.71 -1.31 -3.90
CA ALA A 117 15.14 -0.95 -3.90
C ALA A 117 15.85 -1.31 -5.21
N LEU A 118 15.54 -2.48 -5.79
CA LEU A 118 16.06 -2.87 -7.11
C LEU A 118 15.57 -1.94 -8.20
N SER A 119 14.28 -1.58 -8.17
CA SER A 119 13.69 -0.64 -9.13
C SER A 119 14.35 0.74 -9.04
N PHE A 120 14.57 1.24 -7.82
CA PHE A 120 15.32 2.48 -7.58
C PHE A 120 16.74 2.38 -8.13
N ALA A 121 17.46 1.30 -7.82
CA ALA A 121 18.83 1.11 -8.27
C ALA A 121 18.95 1.02 -9.81
N GLN A 122 18.01 0.35 -10.47
CA GLN A 122 17.96 0.30 -11.94
C GLN A 122 17.81 1.71 -12.52
N ASN A 123 16.82 2.48 -12.06
CA ASN A 123 16.58 3.82 -12.57
C ASN A 123 17.72 4.80 -12.23
N ALA A 124 18.38 4.64 -11.07
CA ALA A 124 19.50 5.48 -10.67
C ALA A 124 20.77 5.22 -11.48
N VAL A 125 20.99 3.96 -11.92
CA VAL A 125 22.22 3.54 -12.60
C VAL A 125 22.12 3.68 -14.13
N VAL A 126 20.92 3.55 -14.71
CA VAL A 126 20.70 3.65 -16.18
C VAL A 126 21.37 4.87 -16.84
N PRO A 127 21.33 6.09 -16.28
CA PRO A 127 21.96 7.26 -16.93
C PRO A 127 23.49 7.19 -17.05
N PHE A 128 24.16 6.28 -16.32
CA PHE A 128 25.62 6.14 -16.30
C PHE A 128 26.14 5.06 -17.24
N TYR A 129 25.24 4.33 -17.91
CA TYR A 129 25.60 3.23 -18.80
C TYR A 129 24.83 3.33 -20.11
N ASP A 130 25.55 3.30 -21.24
CA ASP A 130 24.95 3.24 -22.58
C ASP A 130 24.36 1.85 -22.90
N CYS A 131 24.68 0.84 -22.07
CA CYS A 131 24.24 -0.54 -22.19
C CYS A 131 23.54 -1.01 -20.91
N PRO A 132 22.83 -2.16 -20.92
CA PRO A 132 22.19 -2.68 -19.72
C PRO A 132 23.18 -2.78 -18.55
N PRO A 133 22.89 -2.15 -17.40
CA PRO A 133 23.86 -2.05 -16.32
C PRO A 133 24.16 -3.43 -15.72
N PRO A 134 25.42 -3.71 -15.30
CA PRO A 134 25.78 -4.99 -14.71
C PRO A 134 24.92 -5.29 -13.48
N VAL A 135 24.40 -6.53 -13.39
CA VAL A 135 23.51 -6.96 -12.30
C VAL A 135 24.15 -6.74 -10.92
N LEU A 136 25.46 -6.93 -10.80
CA LEU A 136 26.19 -6.72 -9.54
C LEU A 136 26.12 -5.25 -9.07
N VAL A 137 26.23 -4.29 -10.00
CA VAL A 137 26.17 -2.86 -9.69
C VAL A 137 24.77 -2.51 -9.19
N VAL A 138 23.73 -2.92 -9.92
CA VAL A 138 22.32 -2.69 -9.52
C VAL A 138 22.05 -3.27 -8.13
N LYS A 139 22.46 -4.52 -7.87
CA LYS A 139 22.28 -5.16 -6.56
C LYS A 139 23.05 -4.43 -5.45
N SER A 140 24.27 -3.97 -5.72
CA SER A 140 25.08 -3.25 -4.74
C SER A 140 24.46 -1.90 -4.37
N VAL A 141 23.96 -1.14 -5.36
CA VAL A 141 23.29 0.15 -5.15
C VAL A 141 21.98 -0.05 -4.38
N ALA A 142 21.21 -1.09 -4.71
CA ALA A 142 19.99 -1.42 -3.97
C ALA A 142 20.29 -1.77 -2.50
N ALA A 143 21.31 -2.60 -2.24
CA ALA A 143 21.72 -2.97 -0.90
C ALA A 143 22.20 -1.76 -0.08
N VAL A 144 23.03 -0.89 -0.68
CA VAL A 144 23.48 0.36 -0.04
C VAL A 144 22.29 1.28 0.25
N GLY A 145 21.36 1.42 -0.69
CA GLY A 145 20.14 2.21 -0.49
C GLY A 145 19.29 1.72 0.69
N ILE A 146 19.09 0.40 0.80
CA ILE A 146 18.38 -0.22 1.93
C ILE A 146 19.12 0.06 3.25
N LEU A 147 20.45 -0.16 3.29
CA LEU A 147 21.24 0.04 4.50
C LEU A 147 21.22 1.50 4.95
N LEU A 148 21.37 2.45 4.02
CA LEU A 148 21.31 3.88 4.31
C LEU A 148 19.95 4.29 4.88
N LEU A 149 18.85 3.88 4.24
CA LEU A 149 17.51 4.17 4.74
C LEU A 149 17.25 3.52 6.10
N THR A 150 17.73 2.30 6.31
CA THR A 150 17.65 1.61 7.61
C THR A 150 18.40 2.39 8.69
N ILE A 151 19.62 2.83 8.41
CA ILE A 151 20.43 3.64 9.34
C ILE A 151 19.71 4.95 9.67
N VAL A 152 19.21 5.67 8.66
CA VAL A 152 18.45 6.92 8.88
C VAL A 152 17.23 6.66 9.76
N ASN A 153 16.52 5.56 9.51
CA ASN A 153 15.34 5.19 10.30
C ASN A 153 15.68 4.81 11.75
N CYS A 154 16.81 4.14 11.98
CA CYS A 154 17.29 3.80 13.32
C CYS A 154 17.83 5.02 14.09
N LEU A 155 18.40 6.03 13.40
CA LEU A 155 19.00 7.20 14.04
C LEU A 155 18.00 8.32 14.32
N ASN A 156 17.10 8.62 13.37
CA ASN A 156 16.14 9.72 13.54
C ASN A 156 14.89 9.53 12.68
N VAL A 157 13.81 9.09 13.32
CA VAL A 157 12.49 8.93 12.69
C VAL A 157 11.95 10.22 12.07
N ARG A 158 12.31 11.41 12.58
CA ARG A 158 11.88 12.69 12.01
C ARG A 158 12.50 12.94 10.63
N CYS A 159 13.75 12.52 10.43
CA CYS A 159 14.40 12.57 9.11
C CYS A 159 13.70 11.62 8.14
N SER A 160 13.38 10.39 8.55
CA SER A 160 12.61 9.44 7.74
C SER A 160 11.25 9.99 7.32
N MET A 161 10.51 10.59 8.26
CA MET A 161 9.23 11.23 7.97
C MET A 161 9.37 12.38 6.98
N ALA A 162 10.39 13.23 7.12
CA ALA A 162 10.65 14.31 6.18
C ALA A 162 10.97 13.78 4.75
N ILE A 163 11.79 12.73 4.64
CA ILE A 163 12.11 12.08 3.35
C ILE A 163 10.84 11.49 2.72
N MET A 164 9.98 10.85 3.51
CA MET A 164 8.71 10.29 3.03
C MET A 164 7.78 11.38 2.48
N VAL A 165 7.58 12.47 3.22
CA VAL A 165 6.73 13.59 2.79
C VAL A 165 7.28 14.23 1.51
N PHE A 166 8.60 14.47 1.46
CA PHE A 166 9.25 15.00 0.26
C PHE A 166 9.04 14.07 -0.95
N SER A 167 9.24 12.76 -0.77
CA SER A 167 9.05 11.77 -1.83
C SER A 167 7.60 11.72 -2.31
N MET A 168 6.63 11.81 -1.39
CA MET A 168 5.21 11.84 -1.70
C MET A 168 4.85 13.07 -2.55
N VAL A 169 5.28 14.27 -2.14
CA VAL A 169 5.06 15.50 -2.91
C VAL A 169 5.72 15.43 -4.29
N ALA A 170 6.97 14.96 -4.36
CA ALA A 170 7.70 14.82 -5.62
C ALA A 170 7.01 13.86 -6.59
N LYS A 171 6.50 12.72 -6.09
CA LYS A 171 5.74 11.75 -6.90
C LYS A 171 4.45 12.33 -7.45
N VAL A 172 3.67 13.01 -6.59
CA VAL A 172 2.41 13.64 -7.00
C VAL A 172 2.65 14.71 -8.06
N LEU A 173 3.69 15.54 -7.89
CA LEU A 173 4.08 16.54 -8.89
C LEU A 173 4.51 15.90 -10.21
N ALA A 174 5.34 14.85 -10.17
CA ALA A 174 5.76 14.12 -11.36
C ALA A 174 4.57 13.52 -12.12
N LEU A 175 3.61 12.91 -11.41
CA LEU A 175 2.37 12.41 -12.01
C LEU A 175 1.53 13.54 -12.61
N GLY A 176 1.44 14.70 -11.93
CA GLY A 176 0.77 15.88 -12.47
C GLY A 176 1.36 16.33 -13.79
N ILE A 177 2.69 16.37 -13.90
CA ILE A 177 3.40 16.72 -15.15
C ILE A 177 3.08 15.72 -16.26
N ILE A 178 3.12 14.41 -15.95
CA ILE A 178 2.83 13.35 -16.92
C ILE A 178 1.40 13.46 -17.45
N VAL A 179 0.41 13.65 -16.57
CA VAL A 179 -1.00 13.77 -16.94
C VAL A 179 -1.23 15.02 -17.79
N ILE A 180 -0.74 16.18 -17.35
CA ILE A 180 -0.92 17.45 -18.08
C ILE A 180 -0.24 17.38 -19.45
N GLY A 181 1.00 16.87 -19.52
CA GLY A 181 1.72 16.70 -20.77
C GLY A 181 1.01 15.74 -21.73
N GLY A 182 0.48 14.63 -21.21
CA GLY A 182 -0.32 13.68 -21.99
C GLY A 182 -1.60 14.30 -22.56
N VAL A 183 -2.32 15.09 -21.76
CA VAL A 183 -3.53 15.81 -22.22
C VAL A 183 -3.20 16.83 -23.31
N ILE A 184 -2.12 17.60 -23.16
CA ILE A 184 -1.68 18.57 -24.18
C ILE A 184 -1.38 17.87 -25.51
N LEU A 185 -0.63 16.77 -25.49
CA LEU A 185 -0.31 15.99 -26.70
C LEU A 185 -1.57 15.40 -27.35
N LEU A 186 -2.54 14.97 -26.55
CA LEU A 186 -3.81 14.45 -27.05
C LEU A 186 -4.64 15.54 -27.74
N VAL A 187 -4.70 16.74 -27.16
CA VAL A 187 -5.37 17.91 -27.75
C VAL A 187 -4.69 18.37 -29.04
N GLN A 188 -3.37 18.22 -29.14
CA GLN A 188 -2.61 18.48 -30.37
C GLN A 188 -2.83 17.44 -31.48
N GLY A 189 -3.61 16.38 -31.21
CA GLY A 189 -3.95 15.35 -32.19
C GLY A 189 -2.91 14.24 -32.34
N ASN A 190 -1.97 14.09 -31.40
CA ASN A 190 -0.98 13.01 -31.43
C ASN A 190 -1.58 11.68 -30.93
N THR A 191 -2.53 11.14 -31.70
CA THR A 191 -3.30 9.94 -31.34
C THR A 191 -2.85 8.68 -32.07
N ALA A 192 -1.67 8.69 -32.71
CA ALA A 192 -1.14 7.55 -33.46
C ALA A 192 -1.06 6.26 -32.62
N ASN A 193 -0.73 6.38 -31.32
CA ASN A 193 -0.66 5.24 -30.39
C ASN A 193 -2.03 4.62 -30.05
N PHE A 194 -3.13 5.27 -30.41
CA PHE A 194 -4.50 4.79 -30.23
C PHE A 194 -5.11 4.25 -31.53
N GLN A 195 -4.33 4.16 -32.61
CA GLN A 195 -4.75 3.46 -33.83
C GLN A 195 -4.54 1.96 -33.62
N ASN A 196 -5.55 1.14 -33.93
CA ASN A 196 -5.53 -0.30 -33.75
C ASN A 196 -5.10 -0.74 -32.34
N THR A 197 -5.64 -0.10 -31.30
CA THR A 197 -5.17 -0.23 -29.90
C THR A 197 -5.22 -1.66 -29.33
N PHE A 198 -5.91 -2.59 -29.99
CA PHE A 198 -6.03 -4.00 -29.58
C PHE A 198 -5.28 -4.97 -30.50
N GLU A 199 -4.63 -4.49 -31.55
CA GLU A 199 -3.86 -5.31 -32.47
C GLU A 199 -2.65 -5.91 -31.74
N GLY A 200 -2.35 -7.19 -32.00
CA GLY A 200 -1.24 -7.89 -31.36
C GLY A 200 -1.45 -8.28 -29.89
N THR A 201 -2.67 -8.10 -29.34
CA THR A 201 -2.94 -8.41 -27.92
C THR A 201 -2.59 -9.87 -27.60
N ASN A 202 -1.68 -10.06 -26.65
CA ASN A 202 -1.34 -11.35 -26.09
C ASN A 202 -2.39 -11.77 -25.07
N THR A 203 -3.25 -12.72 -25.46
CA THR A 203 -4.35 -13.23 -24.61
C THR A 203 -3.96 -14.46 -23.79
N SER A 204 -2.66 -14.79 -23.72
CA SER A 204 -2.23 -15.91 -22.90
C SER A 204 -2.53 -15.66 -21.41
N ILE A 205 -3.04 -16.70 -20.75
CA ILE A 205 -3.42 -16.64 -19.33
C ILE A 205 -2.21 -16.24 -18.46
N SER A 206 -1.01 -16.72 -18.82
CA SER A 206 0.24 -16.35 -18.16
C SER A 206 0.57 -14.86 -18.31
N ALA A 207 0.45 -14.30 -19.51
CA ALA A 207 0.74 -12.89 -19.75
C ALA A 207 -0.24 -11.98 -19.00
N ILE A 208 -1.54 -12.29 -19.11
CA ILE A 208 -2.60 -11.57 -18.40
C ILE A 208 -2.38 -11.68 -16.89
N GLY A 209 -2.02 -12.87 -16.38
CA GLY A 209 -1.73 -13.09 -14.96
C GLY A 209 -0.57 -12.25 -14.43
N ILE A 210 0.54 -12.17 -15.17
CA ILE A 210 1.71 -11.33 -14.81
C ILE A 210 1.33 -9.85 -14.86
N ALA A 211 0.57 -9.43 -15.88
CA ALA A 211 0.12 -8.05 -16.01
C ALA A 211 -0.83 -7.65 -14.87
N LEU A 212 -1.80 -8.49 -14.52
CA LEU A 212 -2.69 -8.28 -13.37
C LEU A 212 -1.91 -8.21 -12.06
N TYR A 213 -0.96 -9.12 -11.85
CA TYR A 213 -0.12 -9.13 -10.65
C TYR A 213 0.65 -7.81 -10.50
N GLN A 214 1.30 -7.35 -11.57
CA GLN A 214 2.06 -6.10 -11.54
C GLN A 214 1.19 -4.85 -11.42
N CYS A 215 -0.01 -4.89 -11.99
CA CYS A 215 -0.98 -3.82 -11.85
C CYS A 215 -1.51 -3.75 -10.41
N LEU A 216 -1.88 -4.88 -9.81
CA LEU A 216 -2.30 -4.95 -8.40
C LEU A 216 -1.21 -4.49 -7.44
N TRP A 217 0.07 -4.76 -7.74
CA TRP A 217 1.18 -4.22 -6.96
C TRP A 217 1.24 -2.68 -6.98
N SER A 218 0.81 -2.03 -8.07
CA SER A 218 0.71 -0.57 -8.11
C SER A 218 -0.44 -0.01 -7.29
N TYR A 219 -1.47 -0.80 -7.02
CA TYR A 219 -2.57 -0.43 -6.15
C TYR A 219 -2.38 -0.90 -4.71
N ASP A 220 -1.22 -1.46 -4.35
CA ASP A 220 -0.96 -1.94 -3.00
C ASP A 220 -1.13 -0.81 -1.96
N GLY A 221 -1.74 -1.16 -0.83
CA GLY A 221 -1.93 -0.26 0.30
C GLY A 221 -3.35 0.20 0.59
N TRP A 222 -4.35 -0.33 -0.13
CA TRP A 222 -5.78 -0.10 0.12
C TRP A 222 -6.27 -0.57 1.51
N ASN A 223 -5.51 -1.45 2.16
CA ASN A 223 -5.76 -2.04 3.49
C ASN A 223 -5.18 -1.24 4.66
N ASN A 224 -4.36 -0.20 4.43
CA ASN A 224 -3.60 0.44 5.51
C ASN A 224 -4.45 1.16 6.56
N LEU A 225 -5.65 1.64 6.20
CA LEU A 225 -6.53 2.32 7.15
C LEU A 225 -6.97 1.38 8.29
N ASN A 226 -7.06 0.08 8.02
CA ASN A 226 -7.46 -0.93 8.98
C ASN A 226 -6.41 -1.18 10.09
N TYR A 227 -5.19 -0.67 9.91
CA TYR A 227 -4.14 -0.76 10.93
C TYR A 227 -4.21 0.38 11.95
N VAL A 228 -4.92 1.46 11.64
CA VAL A 228 -5.01 2.68 12.45
C VAL A 228 -6.46 3.00 12.83
N THR A 229 -7.32 1.98 12.90
CA THR A 229 -8.76 2.11 13.18
C THR A 229 -9.04 2.76 14.52
N GLU A 230 -8.21 2.49 15.54
CA GLU A 230 -8.33 3.10 16.87
C GLU A 230 -7.96 4.60 16.89
N GLU A 231 -7.23 5.09 15.89
CA GLU A 231 -6.81 6.50 15.79
C GLU A 231 -7.80 7.36 14.98
N LEU A 232 -8.82 6.75 14.37
CA LEU A 232 -9.81 7.46 13.55
C LEU A 232 -10.87 8.16 14.41
N LYS A 233 -11.12 9.45 14.13
CA LYS A 233 -12.25 10.20 14.69
C LYS A 233 -13.55 9.72 14.02
N GLN A 234 -14.49 9.19 14.82
CA GLN A 234 -15.81 8.70 14.37
C GLN A 234 -15.73 7.72 13.18
N PRO A 235 -15.28 6.48 13.37
CA PRO A 235 -15.37 5.45 12.31
C PRO A 235 -16.83 5.12 11.93
N GLN A 236 -17.79 5.60 12.72
CA GLN A 236 -19.21 5.20 12.75
C GLN A 236 -20.12 5.89 11.74
N VAL A 237 -19.62 6.88 10.97
CA VAL A 237 -20.46 7.55 9.96
C VAL A 237 -20.82 6.60 8.80
N MET A 238 -20.24 5.39 8.75
CA MET A 238 -20.77 4.22 8.03
C MET A 238 -21.59 3.31 8.97
N ASN A 239 -22.73 3.82 9.43
CA ASN A 239 -23.97 3.08 9.72
C ASN A 239 -23.96 1.78 10.58
N ILE A 240 -23.00 1.56 11.50
CA ILE A 240 -23.08 0.46 12.48
C ILE A 240 -22.58 0.93 13.86
N ASP A 241 -23.52 1.15 14.79
CA ASP A 241 -23.33 1.65 16.17
C ASP A 241 -22.57 0.72 17.14
N SER A 242 -21.83 -0.27 16.66
CA SER A 242 -21.42 -1.42 17.50
C SER A 242 -20.09 -1.29 18.25
N CYS A 243 -19.23 -0.31 17.93
CA CYS A 243 -17.88 -0.25 18.53
C CYS A 243 -17.76 0.58 19.82
N HIS A 244 -18.76 1.39 20.18
CA HIS A 244 -18.73 2.10 21.48
C HIS A 244 -19.39 1.32 22.63
N THR A 245 -20.13 0.25 22.34
CA THR A 245 -21.00 -0.43 23.32
C THR A 245 -20.42 -1.67 23.99
N LYS A 246 -19.15 -2.04 23.75
CA LYS A 246 -18.54 -3.27 24.33
C LYS A 246 -17.52 -3.08 25.47
N HIS A 247 -17.38 -1.87 26.02
CA HIS A 247 -16.52 -1.64 27.18
C HIS A 247 -17.21 -1.04 28.41
N PHE A 248 -18.54 -1.15 28.49
CA PHE A 248 -19.31 -0.91 29.71
C PHE A 248 -20.26 -2.10 29.94
N GLY A 249 -19.78 -3.14 30.60
CA GLY A 249 -20.57 -4.33 30.89
C GLY A 249 -19.77 -5.55 31.34
N ASP A 250 -18.77 -5.35 32.21
CA ASP A 250 -18.15 -6.42 33.01
C ASP A 250 -18.18 -6.03 34.50
N ASP A 251 -19.30 -5.45 34.95
CA ASP A 251 -19.59 -5.16 36.37
C ASP A 251 -21.03 -5.60 36.68
N GLU A 252 -21.36 -6.87 36.43
CA GLU A 252 -22.53 -7.52 37.05
C GLU A 252 -22.36 -9.04 36.97
N ASP A 253 -21.66 -9.61 37.95
CA ASP A 253 -22.04 -10.86 38.62
C ASP A 253 -20.98 -11.24 39.66
N ASN A 254 -21.02 -10.52 40.79
CA ASN A 254 -20.53 -11.02 42.07
C ASN A 254 -21.70 -10.99 43.06
N LYS A 255 -22.48 -12.06 43.08
CA LYS A 255 -23.32 -12.50 44.20
C LYS A 255 -23.36 -14.02 44.24
#